data_AF-A0AAP8KFM6-F1
#
_entry.id   AF-A0AAP8KFM6-F1
#
_cell.length_a   1.000
_cell.length_b   1.000
_cell.length_c   1.000
_cell.angle_alpha   90.00
_cell.angle_beta   90.00
_cell.angle_gamma   90.00
#
_symmetry.space_group_name_H-M   'P 1'
#
loop_
_entity.id
_entity.type
_entity.pdbx_description
1 polymer ?
#
loop_
_entity_poly.entity_id
_entity_poly.type
_entity_poly.pdbx_seq_one_letter_code
_entity_poly.pdbx_strand_id
1 'polypeptide(L)'
;MRTLQFHNSFLFRLAAAICFAITLAGCTSYRFIPPDSDAGRQCVTSCGTNRQICIAGKEQVAAAQAQACEMRNVSTVSLCLAVAKTDADRELCSKKRQYCASNNSATWQCETDYRSCYTQCGGRIEESE
;
A
#
# COMPACT_ATOMS: atom_id res chain seq x y z
N MET A 1 52.32 -6.92 9.99
CA MET A 1 51.03 -6.20 9.79
C MET A 1 50.32 -6.64 8.50
N ARG A 2 49.97 -7.94 8.33
CA ARG A 2 49.23 -8.43 7.15
C ARG A 2 48.04 -9.36 7.49
N THR A 3 47.94 -9.85 8.73
CA THR A 3 46.91 -10.79 9.19
C THR A 3 45.58 -10.12 9.60
N LEU A 4 45.59 -8.84 9.96
CA LEU A 4 44.39 -8.08 10.35
C LEU A 4 43.48 -7.71 9.15
N GLN A 5 44.02 -7.57 7.94
CA GLN A 5 43.23 -7.24 6.76
C GLN A 5 42.43 -8.45 6.23
N PHE A 6 42.98 -9.66 6.33
CA PHE A 6 42.33 -10.88 5.86
C PHE A 6 41.09 -11.27 6.67
N HIS A 7 41.13 -11.10 8.00
CA HIS A 7 39.96 -11.32 8.87
C HIS A 7 38.82 -10.36 8.55
N ASN A 8 39.17 -9.09 8.27
CA ASN A 8 38.18 -8.06 7.97
C ASN A 8 37.45 -8.34 6.64
N SER A 9 38.18 -8.79 5.61
CA SER A 9 37.59 -9.19 4.32
C SER A 9 36.76 -10.48 4.42
N PHE A 10 37.17 -11.44 5.26
CA PHE A 10 36.44 -12.69 5.47
C PHE A 10 35.13 -12.48 6.25
N LEU A 11 35.17 -11.66 7.31
CA LEU A 11 33.99 -11.23 8.06
C LEU A 11 33.02 -10.42 7.20
N PHE A 12 33.53 -9.55 6.31
CA PHE A 12 32.68 -8.77 5.40
C PHE A 12 31.99 -9.65 4.35
N ARG A 13 32.68 -10.67 3.81
CA ARG A 13 32.08 -11.66 2.89
C ARG A 13 31.05 -12.55 3.58
N LEU A 14 31.31 -12.96 4.82
CA LEU A 14 30.35 -13.71 5.64
C LEU A 14 29.11 -12.86 5.97
N ALA A 15 29.30 -11.61 6.39
CA ALA A 15 28.20 -10.70 6.66
C ALA A 15 27.35 -10.43 5.40
N ALA A 16 27.99 -10.23 4.24
CA ALA A 16 27.28 -10.07 2.97
C ALA A 16 26.50 -11.34 2.58
N ALA A 17 27.07 -12.54 2.78
CA ALA A 17 26.39 -13.80 2.53
C ALA A 17 25.19 -14.02 3.48
N ILE A 18 25.31 -13.66 4.76
CA ILE A 18 24.22 -13.73 5.74
C ILE A 18 23.12 -12.73 5.40
N CYS A 19 23.45 -11.48 5.06
CA CYS A 19 22.47 -10.48 4.63
C CYS A 19 21.71 -10.95 3.37
N PHE A 20 22.41 -11.57 2.41
CA PHE A 20 21.78 -12.11 1.21
C PHE A 20 20.86 -13.30 1.52
N ALA A 21 21.26 -14.19 2.44
CA ALA A 21 20.42 -15.29 2.91
C ALA A 21 19.15 -14.80 3.64
N ILE A 22 19.24 -13.74 4.44
CA ILE A 22 18.07 -13.17 5.14
C ILE A 22 17.07 -12.56 4.14
N THR A 23 17.53 -11.95 3.05
CA THR A 23 16.62 -11.39 2.03
C THR A 23 15.84 -12.46 1.25
N LEU A 24 16.33 -13.71 1.20
CA LEU A 24 15.68 -14.83 0.53
C LEU A 24 14.59 -15.50 1.39
N ALA A 25 14.61 -15.33 2.71
CA ALA A 25 13.65 -15.94 3.63
C ALA A 25 12.32 -15.16 3.77
N GLY A 26 12.14 -14.06 3.02
CA GLY A 26 11.02 -13.12 3.20
C GLY A 26 9.78 -13.37 2.33
N CYS A 27 9.78 -14.37 1.45
CA CYS A 27 8.63 -14.65 0.59
C CYS A 27 7.67 -15.65 1.24
N THR A 28 6.82 -15.18 2.15
CA THR A 28 5.69 -15.98 2.64
C THR A 28 4.52 -15.85 1.65
N SER A 29 4.27 -16.90 0.87
CA SER A 29 3.05 -17.00 0.08
C SER A 29 1.94 -17.67 0.90
N TYR A 30 0.68 -17.31 0.63
CA TYR A 30 -0.48 -17.92 1.30
C TYR A 30 -1.28 -18.74 0.29
N ARG A 31 -1.64 -19.96 0.67
CA ARG A 31 -2.52 -20.84 -0.08
C ARG A 31 -3.91 -20.86 0.57
N PHE A 32 -4.94 -20.63 -0.25
CA PHE A 32 -6.34 -20.64 0.17
C PHE A 32 -6.99 -21.96 -0.26
N ILE A 33 -7.41 -22.76 0.72
CA ILE A 33 -8.08 -24.05 0.50
C ILE A 33 -9.58 -23.86 0.68
N PRO A 34 -10.39 -24.04 -0.38
CA PRO A 34 -11.83 -23.84 -0.30
C PRO A 34 -12.50 -24.90 0.59
N PRO A 35 -13.65 -24.59 1.21
CA PRO A 35 -14.41 -25.55 1.99
C PRO A 35 -15.03 -26.65 1.10
N ASP A 36 -15.17 -27.85 1.68
CA ASP A 36 -15.70 -29.04 0.99
C ASP A 36 -17.21 -28.96 0.73
N SER A 37 -17.95 -28.18 1.52
CA SER A 37 -19.41 -28.02 1.37
C SER A 37 -19.77 -27.01 0.28
N ASP A 38 -20.86 -27.28 -0.46
CA ASP A 38 -21.41 -26.33 -1.44
C ASP A 38 -21.79 -25.00 -0.78
N ALA A 39 -22.39 -25.05 0.41
CA ALA A 39 -22.74 -23.88 1.20
C ALA A 39 -21.49 -23.05 1.56
N GLY A 40 -20.39 -23.69 1.94
CA GLY A 40 -19.13 -23.03 2.23
C GLY A 40 -18.53 -22.36 0.99
N ARG A 41 -18.58 -23.02 -0.17
CA ARG A 41 -18.09 -22.42 -1.43
C ARG A 41 -18.89 -21.18 -1.81
N GLN A 42 -20.21 -21.23 -1.67
CA GLN A 42 -21.07 -20.06 -1.90
C GLN A 42 -20.78 -18.93 -0.90
N CYS A 43 -20.54 -19.27 0.37
CA CYS A 43 -20.14 -18.31 1.40
C CYS A 43 -18.82 -17.59 1.03
N VAL A 44 -17.79 -18.33 0.60
CA VAL A 44 -16.50 -17.77 0.18
C VAL A 44 -16.63 -16.87 -1.05
N THR A 45 -17.50 -17.21 -2.00
CA THR A 45 -17.80 -16.34 -3.15
C THR A 45 -18.33 -14.98 -2.68
N SER A 46 -19.24 -14.97 -1.71
CA SER A 46 -19.73 -13.72 -1.10
C SER A 46 -18.61 -12.94 -0.40
N CYS A 47 -17.67 -13.62 0.28
CA CYS A 47 -16.49 -12.96 0.84
C CYS A 47 -15.65 -12.28 -0.26
N GLY A 48 -15.49 -12.92 -1.42
CA GLY A 48 -14.77 -12.35 -2.56
C GLY A 48 -15.43 -11.08 -3.10
N THR A 49 -16.76 -11.10 -3.24
CA THR A 49 -17.52 -9.91 -3.63
C THR A 49 -17.37 -8.78 -2.60
N ASN A 50 -17.49 -9.09 -1.31
CA ASN A 50 -17.33 -8.10 -0.24
C ASN A 50 -15.92 -7.48 -0.23
N ARG A 51 -14.89 -8.28 -0.49
CA ARG A 51 -13.51 -7.80 -0.64
C ARG A 51 -13.40 -6.79 -1.78
N GLN A 52 -13.95 -7.09 -2.96
CA GLN A 52 -13.92 -6.17 -4.09
C GLN A 52 -14.68 -4.86 -3.80
N ILE A 53 -15.84 -4.95 -3.16
CA ILE A 53 -16.60 -3.77 -2.74
C ILE A 53 -15.79 -2.92 -1.75
N CYS A 54 -15.12 -3.55 -0.79
CA CYS A 54 -14.26 -2.86 0.17
C CYS A 54 -13.13 -2.10 -0.54
N ILE A 55 -12.41 -2.77 -1.45
CA ILE A 55 -11.30 -2.17 -2.20
C ILE A 55 -11.80 -1.00 -3.03
N ALA A 56 -12.86 -1.21 -3.83
CA ALA A 56 -13.45 -0.16 -4.66
C ALA A 56 -13.91 1.04 -3.83
N GLY A 57 -14.52 0.81 -2.67
CA GLY A 57 -14.92 1.87 -1.76
C GLY A 57 -13.74 2.66 -1.20
N LYS A 58 -12.65 2.00 -0.81
CA LYS A 58 -11.43 2.66 -0.33
C LYS A 58 -10.76 3.49 -1.43
N GLU A 59 -10.68 2.94 -2.64
CA GLU A 59 -10.15 3.64 -3.81
C GLU A 59 -11.00 4.86 -4.18
N GLN A 60 -12.32 4.72 -4.16
CA GLN A 60 -13.25 5.82 -4.42
C GLN A 60 -13.07 6.96 -3.40
N VAL A 61 -12.94 6.64 -2.12
CA VAL A 61 -12.68 7.65 -1.07
C VAL A 61 -11.34 8.33 -1.31
N ALA A 62 -10.29 7.58 -1.62
CA ALA A 62 -8.97 8.14 -1.89
C ALA A 62 -8.98 9.07 -3.12
N ALA A 63 -9.66 8.64 -4.21
CA ALA A 63 -9.85 9.46 -5.41
C ALA A 63 -10.64 10.74 -5.13
N ALA A 64 -11.74 10.64 -4.36
CA ALA A 64 -12.54 11.80 -3.98
C ALA A 64 -11.75 12.80 -3.12
N GLN A 65 -10.91 12.33 -2.20
CA GLN A 65 -10.03 13.17 -1.40
C GLN A 65 -8.98 13.89 -2.25
N ALA A 66 -8.34 13.16 -3.18
CA ALA A 66 -7.37 13.74 -4.11
C ALA A 66 -8.02 14.82 -5.00
N GLN A 67 -9.22 14.54 -5.53
CA GLN A 67 -9.96 15.51 -6.33
C GLN A 67 -10.37 16.74 -5.51
N ALA A 68 -10.86 16.55 -4.28
CA ALA A 68 -11.23 17.65 -3.40
C ALA A 68 -10.02 18.54 -3.06
N CYS A 69 -8.84 17.95 -2.85
CA CYS A 69 -7.60 18.68 -2.67
C CYS A 69 -7.26 19.51 -3.91
N GLU A 70 -7.35 18.91 -5.10
CA GLU A 70 -7.01 19.60 -6.35
C GLU A 70 -7.96 20.78 -6.62
N MET A 71 -9.25 20.61 -6.35
CA MET A 71 -10.23 21.70 -6.45
C MET A 71 -9.91 22.85 -5.50
N ARG A 72 -9.48 22.56 -4.26
CA ARG A 72 -9.04 23.59 -3.30
C ARG A 72 -7.79 24.31 -3.78
N ASN A 73 -6.83 23.59 -4.37
CA ASN A 73 -5.65 24.19 -4.96
C ASN A 73 -6.01 25.16 -6.09
N VAL A 74 -6.82 24.72 -7.04
CA VAL A 74 -7.28 25.54 -8.16
C VAL A 74 -7.99 26.80 -7.66
N SER A 75 -8.89 26.66 -6.69
CA SER A 75 -9.59 27.80 -6.09
C SER A 75 -8.62 28.76 -5.37
N THR A 76 -7.73 28.24 -4.55
CA THR A 76 -6.77 29.04 -3.76
C THR A 76 -5.80 29.81 -4.67
N VAL A 77 -5.25 29.15 -5.68
CA VAL A 77 -4.31 29.76 -6.61
C VAL A 77 -5.03 30.79 -7.50
N SER A 78 -6.23 30.49 -8.01
CA SER A 78 -6.97 31.43 -8.86
C SER A 78 -7.38 32.71 -8.12
N LEU A 79 -7.85 32.60 -6.88
CA LEU A 79 -8.12 33.76 -6.02
C LEU A 79 -6.86 34.60 -5.75
N CYS A 80 -5.73 33.95 -5.50
CA CYS A 80 -4.46 34.64 -5.28
C CYS A 80 -4.00 35.39 -6.56
N LEU A 81 -4.08 34.73 -7.72
CA LEU A 81 -3.70 35.32 -9.00
C LEU A 81 -4.61 36.48 -9.41
N ALA A 82 -5.88 36.48 -8.99
CA ALA A 82 -6.82 37.57 -9.28
C ALA A 82 -6.44 38.88 -8.58
N VAL A 83 -5.74 38.83 -7.44
CA VAL A 83 -5.30 40.02 -6.69
C VAL A 83 -3.81 40.33 -6.84
N ALA A 84 -3.04 39.46 -7.49
CA ALA A 84 -1.61 39.62 -7.71
C ALA A 84 -1.32 40.78 -8.70
N LYS A 85 -0.46 41.71 -8.30
CA LYS A 85 -0.14 42.91 -9.09
C LYS A 85 1.19 42.83 -9.82
N THR A 86 2.12 42.03 -9.31
CA THR A 86 3.46 41.87 -9.86
C THR A 86 3.73 40.42 -10.24
N ASP A 87 4.75 40.18 -11.08
CA ASP A 87 5.16 38.82 -11.45
C ASP A 87 5.71 38.04 -10.25
N ALA A 88 6.35 38.73 -9.31
CA ALA A 88 6.79 38.15 -8.04
C ALA A 88 5.61 37.64 -7.20
N ASP A 89 4.50 38.38 -7.16
CA ASP A 89 3.27 37.95 -6.46
C ASP A 89 2.65 36.71 -7.14
N ARG A 90 2.67 36.66 -8.48
CA ARG A 90 2.17 35.50 -9.25
C ARG A 90 2.99 34.24 -8.98
N GLU A 91 4.31 34.37 -8.84
CA GLU A 91 5.19 33.27 -8.47
C GLU A 91 4.88 32.77 -7.05
N LEU A 92 4.69 33.68 -6.10
CA LEU A 92 4.28 33.34 -4.72
C LEU A 92 2.93 32.64 -4.68
N CYS A 93 1.95 33.06 -5.49
CA CYS A 93 0.66 32.39 -5.61
C CYS A 93 0.79 30.95 -6.10
N SER A 94 1.67 30.72 -7.09
CA SER A 94 1.91 29.38 -7.64
C SER A 94 2.50 28.41 -6.61
N LYS A 95 3.32 28.93 -5.68
CA LYS A 95 3.89 28.18 -4.55
C LYS A 95 2.86 27.82 -3.46
N LYS A 96 1.66 28.39 -3.47
CA LYS A 96 0.59 28.05 -2.51
C LYS A 96 -0.08 26.70 -2.81
N ARG A 97 0.16 26.12 -3.98
CA ARG A 97 -0.38 24.81 -4.35
C ARG A 97 0.14 23.75 -3.38
N GLN A 98 -0.76 23.04 -2.73
CA GLN A 98 -0.41 21.94 -1.85
C GLN A 98 -0.22 20.64 -2.65
N TYR A 99 0.60 19.74 -2.14
CA TYR A 99 0.73 18.41 -2.72
C TYR A 99 -0.53 17.57 -2.40
N CYS A 100 -1.25 17.16 -3.44
CA CYS A 100 -2.41 16.28 -3.30
C CYS A 100 -1.98 14.82 -3.43
N ALA A 101 -1.57 14.23 -2.32
CA ALA A 101 -1.36 12.79 -2.25
C ALA A 101 -2.72 12.07 -2.17
N SER A 102 -2.93 11.08 -3.03
CA SER A 102 -3.88 10.01 -2.71
C SER A 102 -3.22 9.18 -1.62
N ASN A 103 -3.62 9.36 -0.36
CA ASN A 103 -3.13 8.50 0.71
C ASN A 103 -3.45 7.06 0.36
N ASN A 104 -2.49 6.15 0.59
CA ASN A 104 -2.63 4.71 0.37
C ASN A 104 -4.02 4.26 0.80
N SER A 105 -4.82 3.81 -0.17
CA SER A 105 -6.11 3.20 0.12
C SER A 105 -5.82 2.08 1.11
N ALA A 106 -6.42 2.14 2.29
CA ALA A 106 -6.21 1.18 3.35
C ALA A 106 -6.90 -0.15 2.97
N THR A 107 -6.37 -0.78 1.93
CA THR A 107 -6.87 -2.00 1.27
C THR A 107 -6.39 -3.23 2.01
N TRP A 108 -5.32 -3.11 2.80
CA TRP A 108 -4.86 -4.19 3.67
C TRP A 108 -5.94 -4.63 4.66
N GLN A 109 -6.81 -3.72 5.14
CA GLN A 109 -7.97 -4.10 5.96
C GLN A 109 -8.93 -4.99 5.18
N CYS A 110 -9.17 -4.70 3.90
CA CYS A 110 -10.04 -5.53 3.05
C CYS A 110 -9.48 -6.96 2.91
N GLU A 111 -8.15 -7.12 2.88
CA GLU A 111 -7.50 -8.42 2.88
C GLU A 111 -7.65 -9.15 4.22
N THR A 112 -7.48 -8.44 5.33
CA THR A 112 -7.69 -9.00 6.68
C THR A 112 -9.13 -9.47 6.87
N ASP A 113 -10.10 -8.64 6.47
CA ASP A 113 -11.53 -8.96 6.55
C ASP A 113 -11.88 -10.16 5.65
N TYR A 114 -11.31 -10.22 4.44
CA TYR A 114 -11.46 -11.35 3.55
C TYR A 114 -10.95 -12.65 4.17
N ARG A 115 -9.74 -12.64 4.75
CA ARG A 115 -9.16 -13.82 5.42
C ARG A 115 -10.03 -14.31 6.56
N SER A 116 -10.54 -13.39 7.38
CA SER A 116 -11.47 -13.72 8.45
C SER A 116 -12.76 -14.35 7.92
N CYS A 117 -13.39 -13.74 6.90
CA CYS A 117 -14.59 -14.27 6.25
C CYS A 117 -14.35 -15.66 5.64
N TYR A 118 -13.20 -15.85 4.98
CA TYR A 118 -12.81 -17.12 4.37
C TYR A 118 -12.75 -18.25 5.40
N THR A 119 -12.12 -17.99 6.55
CA THR A 119 -12.04 -18.98 7.64
C THR A 119 -13.39 -19.25 8.31
N GLN A 120 -14.25 -18.25 8.42
CA GLN A 120 -15.61 -18.41 8.97
C GLN A 120 -16.50 -19.26 8.06
N CYS A 121 -16.30 -19.20 6.74
CA CYS A 121 -16.97 -20.07 5.77
C CYS A 121 -16.44 -21.51 5.75
N GLY A 122 -15.49 -21.86 6.63
CA GLY A 122 -14.86 -23.18 6.70
C GLY A 122 -13.67 -23.37 5.75
N GLY A 123 -13.22 -22.31 5.07
CA GLY A 123 -11.99 -22.34 4.29
C GLY A 123 -10.75 -22.34 5.19
N ARG A 124 -9.63 -22.84 4.67
CA ARG A 124 -8.35 -22.86 5.39
C ARG A 124 -7.30 -22.00 4.68
N ILE A 125 -6.47 -21.31 5.45
CA ILE A 125 -5.36 -20.50 4.95
C ILE A 125 -4.09 -21.15 5.46
N GLU A 126 -3.23 -21.57 4.55
CA GLU A 126 -1.94 -22.18 4.85
C GLU A 126 -0.83 -21.26 4.33
N GLU A 127 0.26 -21.17 5.08
CA GLU A 127 1.50 -20.60 4.55
C GLU A 127 2.11 -21.63 3.60
N SER A 128 2.38 -21.21 2.36
CA SER A 128 3.17 -22.01 1.44
C SER A 128 4.64 -21.74 1.74
N GLU A 129 5.31 -22.78 2.24
CA GLU A 129 6.75 -22.89 2.37
C GLU A 129 7.44 -23.00 1.00
#